data_AF-A0A2G2BV66-F1
#
_entry.id   AF-A0A2G2BV66-F1
#
_cell.length_a   1.000
_cell.length_b   1.000
_cell.length_c   1.000
_cell.angle_alpha   90.00
_cell.angle_beta   90.00
_cell.angle_gamma   90.00
#
_symmetry.space_group_name_H-M   'P 1'
#
loop_
_entity.id
_entity.type
_entity.pdbx_description
1 polymer ?
#
loop_
_entity_poly.entity_id
_entity_poly.type
_entity_poly.pdbx_seq_one_letter_code
_entity_poly.pdbx_strand_id
1 'polypeptide(L)'
;MHEATGKPVIVTFDSGNLMPVAKTIRQMHPNAEIVIMADNDYPLLARQPFKNVGLEKAEEAAKAVDGIVLTPNFNDKEKEKSLTDWNDFSKERGKSVVATMLRSDLKQALNPQKAKSKTSEIAL
;
A
#
# COMPACT_ATOMS: atom_id res chain seq x y z
N MET A 1 -3.59 8.85 -5.61
CA MET A 1 -4.42 8.65 -4.39
C MET A 1 -5.53 9.66 -4.20
N HIS A 2 -5.22 10.96 -4.07
CA HIS A 2 -6.26 11.97 -3.85
C HIS A 2 -7.25 12.04 -5.03
N GLU A 3 -6.76 12.18 -6.27
CA GLU A 3 -7.60 12.13 -7.49
C GLU A 3 -8.45 10.85 -7.59
N ALA A 4 -7.87 9.73 -7.15
CA ALA A 4 -8.48 8.42 -7.26
C ALA A 4 -9.53 8.12 -6.18
N THR A 5 -9.47 8.76 -5.01
CA THR A 5 -10.28 8.35 -3.85
C THR A 5 -11.00 9.49 -3.15
N GLY A 6 -10.62 10.75 -3.42
CA GLY A 6 -11.10 11.93 -2.71
C GLY A 6 -10.65 12.02 -1.24
N LYS A 7 -9.84 11.07 -0.75
CA LYS A 7 -9.36 11.05 0.63
C LYS A 7 -8.19 12.03 0.82
N PRO A 8 -8.01 12.59 2.03
CA PRO A 8 -6.80 13.33 2.38
C PRO A 8 -5.55 12.48 2.15
N VAL A 9 -4.50 13.09 1.62
CA VAL A 9 -3.21 12.43 1.37
C VAL A 9 -2.12 13.26 2.02
N ILE A 10 -1.22 12.57 2.70
CA ILE A 10 0.00 13.13 3.26
C ILE A 10 1.16 12.42 2.58
N VAL A 11 2.13 13.20 2.10
CA VAL A 11 3.30 12.68 1.39
C VAL A 11 4.52 12.81 2.28
N THR A 12 5.21 11.69 2.45
CA THR A 12 6.48 11.56 3.16
C THR A 12 7.59 11.39 2.12
N PHE A 13 8.41 12.43 1.92
CA PHE A 13 9.46 12.40 0.89
C PHE A 13 10.62 11.45 1.18
N ASP A 14 10.72 10.94 2.41
CA ASP A 14 11.81 10.06 2.83
C ASP A 14 11.26 9.00 3.79
N SER A 15 11.73 7.76 3.67
CA SER A 15 11.25 6.65 4.51
C SER A 15 11.58 6.84 6.01
N GLY A 16 12.61 7.62 6.34
CA GLY A 16 12.98 7.98 7.71
C GLY A 16 11.98 8.95 8.36
N ASN A 17 11.25 9.76 7.59
CA ASN A 17 10.25 10.68 8.12
C ASN A 17 8.86 10.05 8.29
N LEU A 18 8.64 8.87 7.70
CA LEU A 18 7.35 8.18 7.69
C LEU A 18 6.83 7.87 9.11
N MET A 19 7.69 7.32 9.97
CA MET A 19 7.31 6.94 11.34
C MET A 19 6.94 8.17 12.21
N PRO A 20 7.76 9.24 12.30
CA PRO A 20 7.38 10.47 13.00
C PRO A 20 6.07 11.06 12.48
N VAL A 21 5.88 11.12 11.16
CA VAL A 21 4.66 11.68 10.55
C VAL A 21 3.46 10.82 10.92
N ALA A 22 3.53 9.50 10.74
CA ALA A 22 2.43 8.59 11.05
C ALA A 22 1.97 8.74 12.51
N LYS A 23 2.92 8.80 13.46
CA LYS A 23 2.61 9.02 14.89
C LYS A 23 1.92 10.36 15.14
N THR A 24 2.39 11.41 14.49
CA THR A 24 1.81 12.76 14.60
C THR A 24 0.37 12.77 14.09
N ILE A 25 0.10 12.11 12.95
CA ILE A 25 -1.26 11.99 12.41
C ILE A 25 -2.17 11.20 13.35
N ARG A 26 -1.70 10.09 13.93
CA ARG A 26 -2.48 9.34 14.92
C ARG A 26 -2.81 10.17 16.16
N GLN A 27 -1.88 10.99 16.64
CA GLN A 27 -2.14 11.89 17.77
C GLN A 27 -3.19 12.95 17.45
N MET A 28 -3.11 13.57 16.26
CA MET A 28 -4.08 14.58 15.83
C MET A 28 -5.45 13.99 15.48
N HIS A 29 -5.47 12.75 14.99
CA HIS A 29 -6.68 12.03 14.59
C HIS A 29 -6.73 10.62 15.19
N PRO A 30 -7.05 10.49 16.50
CA PRO A 30 -6.99 9.21 17.20
C PRO A 30 -7.87 8.11 16.59
N ASN A 31 -9.01 8.49 15.98
CA ASN A 31 -9.97 7.57 15.41
C ASN A 31 -9.87 7.42 13.88
N ALA A 32 -8.89 8.06 13.23
CA ALA A 32 -8.77 7.97 11.78
C ALA A 32 -8.27 6.58 11.35
N GLU A 33 -8.77 6.10 10.21
CA GLU A 33 -8.16 4.97 9.54
C GLU A 33 -6.90 5.45 8.81
N ILE A 34 -5.74 4.95 9.23
CA ILE A 34 -4.45 5.34 8.65
C ILE A 34 -4.02 4.24 7.68
N VAL A 35 -3.90 4.61 6.41
CA VAL A 35 -3.40 3.73 5.35
C VAL A 35 -2.07 4.28 4.88
N ILE A 36 -1.01 3.49 5.05
CA ILE A 36 0.34 3.81 4.59
C ILE A 36 0.55 3.12 3.26
N MET A 37 0.93 3.89 2.25
CA MET A 37 1.20 3.35 0.92
C MET A 37 2.69 3.39 0.66
N ALA A 38 3.25 2.23 0.37
CA ALA A 38 4.66 2.08 0.02
C ALA A 38 4.81 1.58 -1.42
N ASP A 39 5.91 1.99 -2.04
CA ASP A 39 6.34 1.42 -3.30
C ASP A 39 6.80 -0.02 -3.09
N ASN A 40 6.60 -0.85 -4.12
CA ASN A 40 6.98 -2.26 -4.07
C ASN A 40 8.11 -2.51 -5.06
N ASP A 41 9.34 -2.19 -4.62
CA ASP A 41 10.57 -2.33 -5.40
C ASP A 41 11.01 -3.80 -5.53
N TYR A 42 10.18 -4.61 -6.20
CA TYR A 42 10.47 -6.01 -6.54
C TYR A 42 11.83 -6.22 -7.25
N PRO A 43 12.31 -5.34 -8.15
CA PRO A 43 13.58 -5.57 -8.86
C PRO A 43 14.82 -5.55 -7.97
N LEU A 44 14.75 -4.89 -6.79
CA LEU A 44 15.86 -4.86 -5.83
C LEU A 44 16.00 -6.18 -5.06
N LEU A 45 14.91 -6.93 -4.87
CA LEU A 45 14.95 -8.23 -4.17
C LEU A 45 15.73 -9.31 -4.95
N ALA A 46 15.88 -9.14 -6.27
CA ALA A 46 16.65 -10.06 -7.11
C ALA A 46 18.18 -9.83 -7.02
N ARG A 47 18.64 -8.77 -6.35
CA ARG A 47 20.06 -8.45 -6.16
C ARG A 47 20.36 -8.31 -4.67
N GLN A 48 21.02 -9.30 -4.08
CA GLN A 48 21.58 -9.10 -2.73
C GLN A 48 22.68 -8.03 -2.79
N PRO A 49 22.76 -7.13 -1.78
CA PRO A 49 22.07 -7.14 -0.48
C PRO A 49 20.87 -6.17 -0.39
N PHE A 50 20.19 -5.86 -1.49
CA PHE A 50 19.15 -4.83 -1.47
C PHE A 50 17.84 -5.32 -0.83
N LYS A 51 17.36 -4.58 0.17
CA LYS A 51 16.04 -4.75 0.81
C LYS A 51 15.09 -3.67 0.32
N ASN A 52 13.79 -3.97 0.24
CA ASN A 52 12.76 -2.95 0.05
C ASN A 52 12.57 -2.16 1.36
N VAL A 53 13.47 -1.19 1.60
CA VAL A 53 13.47 -0.36 2.80
C VAL A 53 12.18 0.44 2.94
N GLY A 54 11.57 0.85 1.82
CA GLY A 54 10.30 1.58 1.81
C GLY A 54 9.15 0.76 2.41
N LEU A 55 9.02 -0.50 1.99
CA LEU A 55 8.01 -1.41 2.53
C LEU A 55 8.27 -1.75 4.00
N GLU A 56 9.51 -2.08 4.38
CA GLU A 56 9.87 -2.39 5.76
C GLU A 56 9.52 -1.22 6.70
N LYS A 57 9.85 0.01 6.29
CA LYS A 57 9.52 1.23 7.06
C LYS A 57 8.03 1.49 7.13
N ALA A 58 7.28 1.19 6.07
CA ALA A 58 5.84 1.32 6.05
C ALA A 58 5.15 0.32 6.99
N GLU A 59 5.61 -0.93 7.03
CA GLU A 59 5.12 -1.94 7.96
C GLU A 59 5.41 -1.56 9.42
N GLU A 60 6.63 -1.10 9.72
CA GLU A 60 6.99 -0.59 11.04
C GLU A 60 6.07 0.57 11.46
N ALA A 61 5.89 1.56 10.58
CA ALA A 61 5.08 2.73 10.86
C ALA A 61 3.59 2.38 11.04
N ALA A 62 3.05 1.52 10.18
CA ALA A 62 1.66 1.07 10.25
C ALA A 62 1.39 0.34 11.57
N LYS A 63 2.28 -0.57 11.97
CA LYS A 63 2.20 -1.26 13.26
C LYS A 63 2.23 -0.29 14.45
N ALA A 64 3.05 0.75 14.39
CA ALA A 64 3.17 1.73 15.48
C ALA A 64 1.93 2.62 15.67
N VAL A 65 1.05 2.70 14.66
CA VAL A 65 -0.10 3.61 14.67
C VAL A 65 -1.43 2.90 14.46
N ASP A 66 -1.47 1.57 14.56
CA ASP A 66 -2.64 0.75 14.22
C ASP A 66 -3.21 1.12 12.84
N GLY A 67 -2.30 1.19 11.87
CA GLY A 67 -2.59 1.47 10.47
C GLY A 67 -2.42 0.23 9.60
N ILE A 68 -2.71 0.38 8.31
CA ILE A 68 -2.63 -0.70 7.32
C ILE A 68 -1.67 -0.29 6.21
N VAL A 69 -0.88 -1.24 5.71
CA VAL A 69 -0.02 -1.03 4.54
C VAL A 69 -0.76 -1.48 3.28
N LEU A 70 -0.73 -0.64 2.24
CA LEU A 70 -1.14 -1.01 0.89
C LEU A 70 0.03 -0.83 -0.08
N THR A 71 0.30 -1.87 -0.85
CA THR A 71 1.30 -1.88 -1.93
C THR A 71 0.64 -2.13 -3.27
N PRO A 72 1.22 -1.68 -4.39
CA PRO A 72 0.70 -1.98 -5.71
C PRO A 72 0.74 -3.49 -5.98
N ASN A 73 -0.40 -4.05 -6.39
CA ASN A 73 -0.53 -5.46 -6.76
C ASN A 73 -0.19 -5.65 -8.24
N PHE A 74 1.12 -5.67 -8.53
CA PHE A 74 1.64 -6.00 -9.86
C PHE A 74 1.44 -7.48 -10.17
N ASN A 75 0.96 -7.79 -11.39
CA ASN A 75 0.93 -9.17 -11.87
C ASN A 75 2.33 -9.61 -12.33
N ASP A 76 2.54 -10.91 -12.52
CA ASP A 76 3.89 -11.44 -12.82
C ASP A 76 4.47 -10.91 -14.14
N LYS A 77 3.62 -10.62 -15.14
CA LYS A 77 4.04 -9.99 -16.41
C LYS A 77 4.48 -8.53 -16.24
N GLU A 78 3.94 -7.82 -15.26
CA GLU A 78 4.32 -6.43 -14.94
C GLU A 78 5.59 -6.37 -14.10
N LYS A 79 5.78 -7.36 -13.22
CA LYS A 79 7.04 -7.54 -12.49
C LYS A 79 8.19 -7.83 -13.46
N GLU A 80 7.95 -8.62 -14.51
CA GLU A 80 8.93 -8.86 -15.59
C GLU A 80 9.31 -7.59 -16.36
N LYS A 81 8.41 -6.59 -16.41
CA LYS A 81 8.68 -5.29 -17.05
C LYS A 81 9.43 -4.31 -16.14
N SER A 82 9.80 -4.70 -14.91
CA SER A 82 10.47 -3.84 -13.93
C SER A 82 9.71 -2.56 -13.59
N LEU A 83 8.37 -2.60 -13.60
CA LEU A 83 7.54 -1.49 -13.12
C LEU A 83 7.55 -1.49 -11.58
N THR A 84 7.93 -0.37 -10.97
CA THR A 84 8.19 -0.29 -9.52
C THR A 84 7.26 0.67 -8.77
N ASP A 85 6.78 1.72 -9.42
CA ASP A 85 6.01 2.78 -8.78
C ASP A 85 4.52 2.84 -9.24
N TRP A 86 3.69 3.53 -8.45
CA TRP A 86 2.28 3.73 -8.76
C TRP A 86 2.02 4.57 -10.02
N ASN A 87 2.99 5.40 -10.44
CA ASN A 87 2.85 6.23 -11.64
C ASN A 87 2.99 5.38 -12.90
N ASP A 88 3.90 4.41 -12.89
CA ASP A 88 4.11 3.42 -13.95
C ASP A 88 2.93 2.46 -14.03
N PHE A 89 2.40 2.03 -12.87
CA PHE A 89 1.15 1.27 -12.83
C PHE A 89 -0.03 2.05 -13.45
N SER A 90 -0.10 3.36 -13.18
CA SER A 90 -1.14 4.22 -13.75
C SER A 90 -0.97 4.52 -15.24
N LYS A 91 0.26 4.50 -15.76
CA LYS A 91 0.54 4.62 -17.20
C LYS A 91 0.16 3.35 -17.95
N GLU A 92 0.48 2.18 -17.38
CA GLU A 92 0.25 0.88 -18.04
C GLU A 92 -1.24 0.48 -18.02
N ARG A 93 -1.93 0.63 -16.89
CA ARG A 93 -3.33 0.19 -16.73
C ARG A 93 -4.38 1.28 -16.90
N GLY A 94 -3.95 2.54 -16.94
CA GLY A 94 -4.84 3.69 -17.01
C GLY A 94 -5.41 4.10 -15.64
N LYS A 95 -5.59 5.42 -15.46
CA LYS A 95 -5.99 6.05 -14.20
C LYS A 95 -7.30 5.50 -13.61
N SER A 96 -8.26 5.14 -14.44
CA SER A 96 -9.57 4.62 -14.00
C SER A 96 -9.48 3.22 -13.38
N VAL A 97 -8.62 2.35 -13.93
CA VAL A 97 -8.37 1.00 -13.40
C VAL A 97 -7.65 1.09 -12.07
N VAL A 98 -6.60 1.91 -11.98
CA VAL A 98 -5.87 2.15 -10.72
C VAL A 98 -6.80 2.71 -9.64
N ALA A 99 -7.66 3.67 -9.99
CA ALA A 99 -8.62 4.21 -9.03
C ALA A 99 -9.66 3.19 -8.58
N THR A 100 -10.03 2.24 -9.44
CA THR A 100 -10.96 1.15 -9.09
C THR A 100 -10.31 0.15 -8.15
N MET A 101 -9.07 -0.26 -8.47
CA MET A 101 -8.29 -1.17 -7.63
C MET A 101 -8.01 -0.57 -6.26
N LEU A 102 -7.52 0.68 -6.19
CA LEU A 102 -7.28 1.37 -4.93
C LEU A 102 -8.54 1.49 -4.07
N ARG A 103 -9.70 1.80 -4.66
CA ARG A 103 -10.97 1.83 -3.92
C ARG A 103 -11.38 0.45 -3.40
N SER A 104 -11.14 -0.60 -4.18
CA SER A 104 -11.39 -1.99 -3.76
C SER A 104 -10.46 -2.40 -2.62
N ASP A 105 -9.17 -2.15 -2.76
CA ASP A 105 -8.15 -2.52 -1.78
C ASP A 105 -8.34 -1.75 -0.48
N LEU A 106 -8.66 -0.46 -0.54
CA LEU A 106 -9.06 0.32 0.62
C LEU A 106 -10.30 -0.27 1.30
N LYS A 107 -11.34 -0.65 0.54
CA LYS A 107 -12.54 -1.27 1.14
C LYS A 107 -12.24 -2.61 1.82
N GLN A 108 -11.34 -3.41 1.26
CA GLN A 108 -10.95 -4.69 1.86
C GLN A 108 -10.08 -4.50 3.10
N ALA A 109 -9.08 -3.62 3.01
CA ALA A 109 -8.18 -3.29 4.09
C ALA A 109 -8.93 -2.76 5.32
N LEU A 110 -9.89 -1.86 5.09
CA LEU A 110 -10.68 -1.23 6.15
C LEU A 110 -11.84 -2.11 6.65
N ASN A 111 -12.14 -3.22 5.96
CA ASN A 111 -13.25 -4.10 6.32
C ASN A 111 -12.87 -5.59 6.24
N PRO A 112 -11.91 -6.05 7.09
CA PRO A 112 -11.31 -7.38 6.98
C PRO A 112 -12.26 -8.55 7.28
N GLN A 113 -13.47 -8.31 7.80
CA GLN A 113 -14.41 -9.36 8.19
C GLN A 113 -15.00 -10.16 7.00
N LYS A 114 -14.93 -9.68 5.75
CA LYS A 114 -15.41 -10.44 4.57
C LYS A 114 -14.37 -11.34 3.91
N ALA A 115 -13.07 -11.14 4.16
CA ALA A 115 -12.01 -11.91 3.50
C ALA A 115 -11.86 -13.33 4.05
N LYS A 116 -12.28 -13.59 5.30
CA LYS A 116 -12.21 -14.91 5.94
C LYS A 116 -13.32 -15.90 5.52
N SER A 117 -14.30 -15.47 4.73
CA SER A 117 -15.45 -16.31 4.37
C SER A 117 -15.26 -17.16 3.10
N LYS A 118 -14.18 -16.97 2.33
CA LYS A 118 -13.96 -17.69 1.05
C LYS A 118 -12.93 -18.83 1.11
N THR A 119 -12.23 -19.03 2.22
CA THR A 119 -11.20 -20.09 2.33
C THR A 119 -11.75 -21.42 2.85
N SER A 120 -13.01 -21.49 3.26
CA SER A 120 -13.59 -22.70 3.89
C SER A 120 -14.38 -23.62 2.95
N GLU A 121 -14.53 -23.30 1.66
CA GLU A 121 -15.40 -24.08 0.74
C GLU A 121 -14.66 -24.97 -0.26
N ILE A 122 -13.36 -25.23 -0.08
CA ILE A 122 -12.63 -26.21 -0.91
C ILE A 122 -11.84 -27.16 -0.03
N ALA A 123 -12.56 -27.88 0.83
CA ALA A 123 -12.06 -29.07 1.50
C ALA A 123 -13.17 -30.12 1.51
N LEU A 124 -13.27 -30.85 0.40
CA LEU A 124 -13.77 -32.23 0.30
C LEU A 124 -13.27 -32.84 -1.01
#